data_AF-A0A7K2XLZ0-F1
#
_entry.id   AF-A0A7K2XLZ0-F1
#
_cell.length_a   1.000
_cell.length_b   1.000
_cell.length_c   1.000
_cell.angle_alpha   90.00
_cell.angle_beta   90.00
_cell.angle_gamma   90.00
#
_symmetry.space_group_name_H-M   'P 1'
#
loop_
_entity.id
_entity.type
_entity.pdbx_description
1 polymer ?
#
loop_
_entity_poly.entity_id
_entity_poly.type
_entity_poly.pdbx_seq_one_letter_code
_entity_poly.pdbx_strand_id
1 'polypeptide(L)'
;RSGLGVLALSGAGPDQVHLARPQAWPELAWLAGLGVRLLDPGPGPGTNWLTTDWGHAAGLRPDLVLFDSRDHATPPYALPGGVRLTPWNPETPPSAAAYARFFRDLAEALAP
;
A
#
# COMPACT_ATOMS: atom_id res chain seq x y z
N ARG A 1 -12.94 -16.68 -7.59
CA ARG A 1 -11.58 -16.09 -7.66
C ARG A 1 -11.43 -15.21 -6.43
N SER A 2 -10.49 -15.52 -5.53
CA SER A 2 -10.17 -14.63 -4.39
C SER A 2 -9.65 -13.30 -4.94
N GLY A 3 -10.13 -12.17 -4.42
CA GLY A 3 -9.72 -10.84 -4.88
C GLY A 3 -8.21 -10.58 -4.70
N LEU A 4 -7.69 -9.61 -5.46
CA LEU A 4 -6.29 -9.17 -5.43
C LEU A 4 -5.87 -8.77 -4.01
N GLY A 5 -4.78 -9.33 -3.52
CA GLY A 5 -4.12 -8.91 -2.29
C GLY A 5 -3.37 -7.60 -2.49
N VAL A 6 -3.76 -6.58 -1.72
CA VAL A 6 -3.21 -5.22 -1.85
C VAL A 6 -2.34 -4.89 -0.64
N LEU A 7 -1.09 -4.52 -0.86
CA LEU A 7 -0.18 -4.07 0.20
C LEU A 7 0.10 -2.58 0.04
N ALA A 8 -0.04 -1.82 1.12
CA ALA A 8 0.32 -0.40 1.12
C ALA A 8 1.66 -0.21 1.84
N LEU A 9 2.59 0.55 1.25
CA LEU A 9 3.93 0.72 1.78
C LEU A 9 4.54 2.08 1.49
N SER A 10 5.55 2.46 2.27
CA SER A 10 6.45 3.59 2.04
C SER A 10 7.89 3.08 2.06
N GLY A 11 8.64 3.33 0.99
CA GLY A 11 10.04 2.93 0.90
C GLY A 11 10.93 3.78 1.81
N ALA A 12 11.85 3.12 2.53
CA ALA A 12 12.77 3.75 3.48
C ALA A 12 14.24 3.40 3.16
N GLY A 13 14.56 3.31 1.87
CA GLY A 13 15.89 2.91 1.38
C GLY A 13 15.94 1.50 0.80
N PRO A 14 17.14 1.06 0.37
CA PRO A 14 17.32 -0.23 -0.32
C PRO A 14 17.09 -1.44 0.60
N ASP A 15 17.26 -1.28 1.92
CA ASP A 15 17.17 -2.38 2.87
C ASP A 15 15.91 -2.33 3.75
N GLN A 16 15.18 -1.22 3.73
CA GLN A 16 14.08 -0.97 4.65
C GLN A 16 12.81 -0.45 3.95
N VAL A 17 11.66 -0.90 4.45
CA VAL A 17 10.34 -0.48 4.02
C VAL A 17 9.40 -0.35 5.22
N HIS A 18 8.47 0.60 5.15
CA HIS A 18 7.37 0.73 6.10
C HIS A 18 6.09 0.16 5.47
N LEU A 19 5.54 -0.90 6.06
CA LEU A 19 4.29 -1.51 5.59
C LEU A 19 3.12 -0.97 6.39
N ALA A 20 2.11 -0.43 5.71
CA ALA A 20 0.96 0.18 6.35
C ALA A 20 0.12 -0.88 7.03
N ARG A 21 -0.33 -0.60 8.27
CA ARG A 21 -1.36 -1.39 8.94
C ARG A 21 -2.73 -0.88 8.49
N PRO A 22 -3.52 -1.65 7.72
CA PRO A 22 -4.70 -1.13 7.02
C PRO A 22 -5.67 -0.32 7.90
N GLN A 23 -5.93 -0.79 9.13
CA GLN A 23 -6.89 -0.16 10.03
C GLN A 23 -6.40 1.13 10.68
N ALA A 24 -5.11 1.46 10.58
CA ALA A 24 -4.54 2.69 11.12
C ALA A 24 -4.59 3.88 10.14
N TRP A 25 -5.02 3.65 8.89
CA TRP A 25 -5.10 4.67 7.85
C TRP A 25 -6.56 4.81 7.39
N PRO A 26 -7.17 6.01 7.48
CA PRO A 26 -8.60 6.18 7.19
C PRO A 26 -9.01 5.66 5.81
N GLU A 27 -8.23 5.94 4.77
CA GLU A 27 -8.51 5.53 3.40
C GLU A 27 -8.39 4.01 3.24
N LEU A 28 -7.37 3.41 3.84
CA LEU A 28 -7.16 1.97 3.77
C LEU A 28 -8.24 1.21 4.55
N ALA A 29 -8.60 1.69 5.74
CA ALA A 29 -9.70 1.15 6.53
C ALA A 29 -11.04 1.23 5.77
N TRP A 30 -11.30 2.36 5.09
CA TRP A 30 -12.46 2.53 4.23
C TRP A 30 -12.48 1.52 3.07
N LEU A 31 -11.36 1.37 2.35
CA LEU A 31 -11.23 0.41 1.26
C LEU A 31 -11.43 -1.04 1.73
N ALA A 32 -10.90 -1.39 2.89
CA ALA A 32 -11.14 -2.69 3.52
C ALA A 32 -12.65 -2.88 3.82
N GLY A 33 -13.32 -1.84 4.29
CA GLY A 33 -14.78 -1.82 4.48
C GLY A 33 -15.58 -2.01 3.19
N LEU A 34 -15.03 -1.62 2.04
CA LEU A 34 -15.59 -1.86 0.71
C LEU A 34 -15.25 -3.26 0.14
N GLY A 35 -14.51 -4.09 0.87
CA GLY A 35 -14.14 -5.44 0.46
C GLY A 35 -12.82 -5.55 -0.32
N VAL A 36 -12.04 -4.46 -0.41
CA VAL A 36 -10.67 -4.55 -0.93
C VAL A 36 -9.84 -5.38 0.05
N ARG A 37 -9.17 -6.43 -0.45
CA ARG A 37 -8.35 -7.32 0.37
C ARG A 37 -6.99 -6.68 0.66
N LEU A 38 -6.96 -5.78 1.64
CA LEU A 38 -5.70 -5.22 2.14
C LEU A 38 -4.95 -6.26 3.00
N LEU A 39 -3.66 -6.41 2.74
CA LEU A 39 -2.78 -7.33 3.45
C LEU A 39 -2.35 -6.73 4.80
N ASP A 40 -2.46 -7.53 5.86
CA ASP A 40 -1.89 -7.20 7.17
C ASP A 40 -0.39 -7.54 7.17
N PRO A 41 0.51 -6.60 7.49
CA PRO A 41 1.94 -6.88 7.52
C PRO A 41 2.38 -7.78 8.69
N GLY A 42 1.50 -8.09 9.64
CA GLY A 42 1.77 -8.99 10.75
C GLY A 42 2.22 -8.29 12.04
N PRO A 43 2.63 -9.05 13.07
CA PRO A 43 3.02 -8.50 14.36
C PRO A 43 4.34 -7.72 14.28
N GLY A 44 4.55 -6.81 15.22
CA GLY A 44 5.79 -6.03 15.34
C GLY A 44 5.54 -4.63 15.90
N PRO A 45 6.61 -3.84 16.15
CA PRO A 45 6.49 -2.49 16.69
C PRO A 45 5.78 -1.56 15.69
N GLY A 46 5.16 -0.50 16.22
CA GLY A 46 4.49 0.55 15.44
C GLY A 46 2.99 0.34 15.27
N THR A 47 2.22 1.40 15.55
CA THR A 47 0.75 1.38 15.49
C THR A 47 0.22 1.53 14.06
N ASN A 48 0.91 2.29 13.21
CA ASN A 48 0.45 2.66 11.87
C ASN A 48 1.26 1.97 10.78
N TRP A 49 2.53 1.71 11.08
CA TRP A 49 3.53 1.14 10.20
C TRP A 49 4.20 -0.04 10.87
N LEU A 50 4.50 -1.08 10.11
CA LEU A 50 5.52 -2.06 10.45
C LEU A 50 6.79 -1.74 9.65
N THR A 51 7.87 -1.39 10.34
CA THR A 51 9.18 -1.22 9.70
C THR A 51 9.87 -2.57 9.57
N THR A 52 10.27 -2.94 8.36
CA THR A 52 10.86 -4.26 8.04
C THR A 52 11.70 -4.18 6.76
N ASP A 53 12.10 -5.32 6.21
CA ASP A 53 12.86 -5.43 4.95
C ASP A 53 11.95 -5.77 3.75
N TRP A 54 12.52 -5.62 2.55
CA TRP A 54 11.81 -5.94 1.31
C TRP A 54 11.51 -7.44 1.12
N GLY A 55 12.28 -8.32 1.79
CA GLY A 55 12.03 -9.76 1.79
C GLY A 55 10.71 -10.10 2.49
N HIS A 56 10.42 -9.46 3.61
CA HIS A 56 9.13 -9.57 4.29
C HIS A 56 7.98 -9.06 3.41
N ALA A 57 8.15 -7.89 2.79
CA ALA A 57 7.15 -7.33 1.86
C ALA A 57 6.86 -8.27 0.68
N ALA A 58 7.90 -8.85 0.07
CA ALA A 58 7.76 -9.83 -1.00
C ALA A 58 7.12 -11.14 -0.50
N GLY A 59 7.44 -11.56 0.73
CA GLY A 59 6.90 -12.75 1.39
C GLY A 59 5.39 -12.71 1.61
N LEU A 60 4.80 -11.52 1.72
CA LEU A 60 3.34 -11.32 1.78
C LEU A 60 2.64 -11.60 0.44
N ARG A 61 3.40 -11.73 -0.66
CA ARG A 61 2.92 -12.01 -2.02
C ARG A 61 1.77 -11.08 -2.45
N PRO A 62 1.97 -9.76 -2.46
CA PRO A 62 0.96 -8.83 -2.95
C PRO A 62 0.74 -9.01 -4.46
N ASP A 63 -0.51 -8.86 -4.89
CA ASP A 63 -0.87 -8.73 -6.31
C ASP A 63 -0.75 -7.27 -6.77
N LEU A 64 -1.08 -6.34 -5.88
CA LEU A 64 -1.00 -4.89 -6.08
C LEU A 64 -0.30 -4.23 -4.89
N VAL A 65 0.58 -3.28 -5.17
CA VAL A 65 1.19 -2.42 -4.17
C VAL A 65 0.74 -0.97 -4.35
N LEU A 66 0.22 -0.40 -3.26
CA LEU A 66 0.02 1.04 -3.10
C LEU A 66 1.33 1.62 -2.56
N PHE A 67 2.15 2.23 -3.41
CA PHE A 67 3.42 2.79 -2.97
C PHE A 67 3.27 4.27 -2.63
N ASP A 68 3.93 4.69 -1.55
CA ASP A 68 4.01 6.09 -1.14
C ASP A 68 4.61 6.96 -2.26
N SER A 69 3.80 7.89 -2.77
CA SER A 69 4.15 8.72 -3.91
C SER A 69 4.69 10.10 -3.51
N ARG A 70 4.96 10.34 -2.22
CA ARG A 70 5.58 11.58 -1.75
C ARG A 70 7.06 11.61 -2.12
N ASP A 71 7.61 12.80 -2.38
CA ASP A 71 8.98 12.99 -2.89
C ASP A 71 10.09 12.41 -1.98
N HIS A 72 9.80 12.22 -0.69
CA HIS A 72 10.76 11.67 0.27
C HIS A 72 10.74 10.14 0.35
N ALA A 73 9.73 9.48 -0.23
CA ALA A 73 9.63 8.04 -0.24
C ALA A 73 10.54 7.46 -1.32
N THR A 74 11.26 6.39 -0.97
CA THR A 74 12.08 5.71 -1.97
C THR A 74 11.21 4.81 -2.85
N PRO A 75 11.54 4.64 -4.15
CA PRO A 75 10.78 3.77 -5.05
C PRO A 75 10.78 2.30 -4.57
N PRO A 76 9.84 1.47 -5.02
CA PRO A 76 9.74 0.07 -4.61
C PRO A 76 10.87 -0.77 -5.22
N TYR A 77 12.01 -0.85 -4.53
CA TYR A 77 13.25 -1.40 -5.09
C TYR A 77 13.24 -2.92 -5.35
N ALA A 78 12.54 -3.70 -4.53
CA ALA A 78 12.75 -5.15 -4.47
C ALA A 78 11.45 -5.97 -4.46
N LEU A 79 10.39 -5.46 -5.11
CA LEU A 79 9.18 -6.25 -5.33
C LEU A 79 9.39 -7.28 -6.46
N PRO A 80 8.79 -8.49 -6.36
CA PRO A 80 8.84 -9.46 -7.44
C PRO A 80 8.25 -8.92 -8.75
N GLY A 81 8.76 -9.42 -9.88
CA GLY A 81 8.16 -9.13 -11.19
C GLY A 81 6.70 -9.59 -11.26
N GLY A 82 5.84 -8.76 -11.87
CA GLY A 82 4.40 -9.04 -12.03
C GLY A 82 3.50 -8.43 -10.95
N VAL A 83 4.06 -7.85 -9.89
CA VAL A 83 3.30 -7.05 -8.92
C VAL A 83 2.87 -5.74 -9.59
N ARG A 84 1.58 -5.43 -9.54
CA ARG A 84 1.05 -4.15 -10.03
C ARG A 84 1.43 -3.04 -9.06
N LEU A 85 1.72 -1.84 -9.56
CA LEU A 85 2.07 -0.68 -8.75
C LEU A 85 1.08 0.44 -9.02
N THR A 86 0.56 1.07 -7.96
CA THR A 86 -0.23 2.29 -8.07
C THR A 86 0.21 3.29 -6.99
N PRO A 87 0.28 4.59 -7.30
CA PRO A 87 0.66 5.58 -6.31
C PRO A 87 -0.41 5.70 -5.23
N TRP A 88 0.03 5.97 -4.01
CA TRP A 88 -0.79 6.34 -2.87
C TRP A 88 -0.09 7.43 -2.09
N ASN A 89 -0.82 8.46 -1.67
CA ASN A 89 -0.31 9.46 -0.75
C ASN A 89 -0.88 9.17 0.65
N PRO A 90 -0.05 8.74 1.62
CA PRO A 90 -0.48 8.55 3.01
C PRO A 90 -0.99 9.84 3.68
N GLU A 91 -0.65 11.00 3.11
CA GLU A 91 -1.11 12.32 3.50
C GLU A 91 -1.97 12.92 2.39
N THR A 92 -2.99 12.17 1.95
CA THR A 92 -3.91 12.62 0.90
C THR A 92 -4.48 13.99 1.28
N PRO A 93 -4.33 15.03 0.44
CA PRO A 93 -4.85 16.36 0.75
C PRO A 93 -6.37 16.29 1.03
N PRO A 94 -6.88 16.98 2.05
CA PRO A 94 -8.30 16.93 2.44
C PRO A 94 -9.19 17.69 1.44
N SER A 95 -9.28 17.18 0.22
CA SER A 95 -10.02 17.78 -0.88
C SER A 95 -10.72 16.72 -1.73
N ALA A 96 -11.95 17.01 -2.16
CA ALA A 96 -12.73 16.08 -2.99
C ALA A 96 -11.98 15.64 -4.26
N ALA A 97 -11.21 16.55 -4.87
CA ALA A 97 -10.43 16.26 -6.07
C ALA A 97 -9.31 15.23 -5.81
N ALA A 98 -8.61 15.35 -4.68
CA ALA A 98 -7.53 14.42 -4.32
C ALA A 98 -8.09 13.00 -4.07
N TYR A 99 -9.18 12.88 -3.31
CA TYR A 99 -9.82 11.59 -3.04
C TYR A 99 -10.42 10.98 -4.32
N ALA A 100 -11.09 11.77 -5.15
CA ALA A 100 -11.65 11.28 -6.41
C ALA A 100 -10.57 10.78 -7.39
N ARG A 101 -9.39 11.43 -7.40
CA ARG A 101 -8.24 10.95 -8.16
C ARG A 101 -7.74 9.62 -7.59
N PHE A 102 -7.48 9.56 -6.28
CA PHE A 102 -7.00 8.35 -5.63
C PHE A 102 -7.91 7.14 -5.88
N PHE A 103 -9.23 7.29 -5.69
CA PHE A 103 -10.17 6.19 -5.92
C PHE A 103 -10.26 5.76 -7.38
N ARG A 104 -10.09 6.67 -8.34
CA ARG A 104 -10.06 6.33 -9.77
C ARG A 104 -8.80 5.53 -10.10
N ASP A 105 -7.63 6.03 -9.71
CA ASP A 105 -6.35 5.37 -9.96
C ASP A 105 -6.34 3.96 -9.34
N LEU A 106 -6.90 3.82 -8.13
CA LEU A 106 -7.06 2.52 -7.47
C LEU A 106 -8.05 1.60 -8.19
N ALA A 107 -9.20 2.11 -8.62
CA ALA A 107 -10.19 1.31 -9.33
C ALA A 107 -9.63 0.75 -10.66
N GLU A 108 -8.85 1.55 -11.38
CA GLU A 108 -8.13 1.13 -12.57
C GLU A 108 -7.09 0.04 -12.25
N ALA A 109 -6.33 0.20 -11.15
CA ALA A 109 -5.35 -0.80 -10.74
C ALA A 109 -5.96 -2.14 -10.27
N LEU A 110 -7.16 -2.09 -9.70
CA LEU A 110 -7.93 -3.25 -9.24
C LEU A 110 -8.69 -3.97 -10.37
N ALA A 111 -8.82 -3.34 -11.55
CA ALA A 111 -9.51 -3.95 -12.68
C ALA A 111 -8.80 -5.25 -13.13
N PRO A 112 -9.53 -6.28 -13.58
CA PRO A 112 -8.96 -7.58 -13.93
C PRO A 112 -7.87 -7.52 -15.01
#